data_AF-A0AA42E5N2-F1
#
_entry.id   AF-A0AA42E5N2-F1
#
_cell.length_a   1.000
_cell.length_b   1.000
_cell.length_c   1.000
_cell.angle_alpha   90.00
_cell.angle_beta   90.00
_cell.angle_gamma   90.00
#
_symmetry.space_group_name_H-M   'P 1'
#
loop_
_entity.id
_entity.type
_entity.pdbx_description
1 polymer ?
#
loop_
_entity_poly.entity_id
_entity_poly.type
_entity_poly.pdbx_seq_one_letter_code
_entity_poly.pdbx_strand_id
1 'polypeptide(L)'
;MTTTVSALSLPFEQAIAFFGAKTNATSEHWTDVWQRANARAFTVAGAATDALVSDFRAEIEKALEKGTTLAEFRKGFDQIVAKHGWEHTGTPGWRSRIIYETNLSMAYAAGRYSQQTEPETLAQYPYWQYVHSGSLHPRLNHLAWNGLTLRADDSWWDTHYPPNGWRCGCRVRPLSARGLARQGKAAPDQAPPIVTKPWVNPKTGEVHDVPVGIDPSFDYNPGQAWLAAKPAIPPNATFAVPPLRPAEPVPKPKAPPKPTPEPKFAPAPAELVSGIPRPAARSRSDGEVKTGRTRVMLPPRTTAAWHPADYKAAVADQSSARKAARAGATPAEAEAFASYLSDGYLALNQALRDEAGRIPAGVADLVGRLDAVVARSKLPTDLRLHRGTAYVEVFPSVEAALQAKGAVYVDDGYFSTTLQRSTAEVYGEAATRPPAPAVVFTIRARAGMAAAPGTDYEVEYVFPRGQRWRILDVQPVDDGAVHVLLEPA
;
A
#
# COMPACT_ATOMS: atom_id res chain seq x y z
N MET A 1 42.01 -9.51 -11.27
CA MET A 1 41.34 -10.81 -11.46
C MET A 1 40.05 -10.78 -10.66
N THR A 2 38.93 -10.54 -11.31
CA THR A 2 37.60 -10.45 -10.67
C THR A 2 37.03 -11.86 -10.63
N THR A 3 36.99 -12.49 -9.46
CA THR A 3 36.43 -13.84 -9.30
C THR A 3 34.90 -13.78 -9.32
N THR A 4 34.25 -14.85 -9.74
CA THR A 4 32.78 -15.01 -9.87
C THR A 4 32.01 -14.72 -8.56
N VAL A 5 32.70 -14.73 -7.41
CA VAL A 5 32.15 -14.37 -6.09
C VAL A 5 32.00 -12.84 -5.92
N SER A 6 32.86 -12.04 -6.56
CA SER A 6 32.79 -10.57 -6.52
C SER A 6 31.55 -9.99 -7.22
N ALA A 7 30.93 -10.75 -8.13
CA ALA A 7 29.72 -10.35 -8.84
C ALA A 7 28.43 -10.56 -8.04
N LEU A 8 28.47 -11.34 -6.95
CA LEU A 8 27.32 -11.65 -6.09
C LEU A 8 27.12 -10.65 -4.94
N SER A 9 28.03 -9.68 -4.80
CA SER A 9 28.05 -8.69 -3.72
C SER A 9 28.35 -7.28 -4.25
N LEU A 10 27.92 -6.96 -5.47
CA LEU A 10 28.11 -5.61 -6.00
C LEU A 10 27.12 -4.65 -5.32
N PRO A 11 27.62 -3.56 -4.72
CA PRO A 11 26.76 -2.54 -4.14
C PRO A 11 25.87 -1.92 -5.22
N PHE A 12 24.65 -1.52 -4.84
CA PHE A 12 23.74 -0.86 -5.79
C PHE A 12 24.14 0.62 -5.96
N GLU A 13 25.01 0.89 -6.93
CA GLU A 13 25.65 2.20 -7.14
C GLU A 13 24.66 3.37 -7.22
N GLN A 14 23.55 3.22 -7.93
CA GLN A 14 22.56 4.29 -8.06
C GLN A 14 21.86 4.60 -6.72
N ALA A 15 21.65 3.59 -5.86
CA ALA A 15 21.11 3.81 -4.52
C ALA A 15 22.13 4.49 -3.60
N ILE A 16 23.40 4.10 -3.68
CA ILE A 16 24.49 4.77 -2.95
C ILE A 16 24.64 6.21 -3.42
N ALA A 17 24.62 6.46 -4.72
CA ALA A 17 24.72 7.81 -5.28
C ALA A 17 23.54 8.69 -4.86
N PHE A 18 22.31 8.16 -4.83
CA PHE A 18 21.15 8.86 -4.29
C PHE A 18 21.36 9.24 -2.83
N PHE A 19 21.77 8.28 -2.00
CA PHE A 19 21.90 8.49 -0.57
C PHE A 19 23.07 9.42 -0.24
N GLY A 20 24.23 9.22 -0.88
CA GLY A 20 25.43 10.04 -0.72
C GLY A 20 25.24 11.49 -1.15
N ALA A 21 24.37 11.76 -2.14
CA ALA A 21 24.05 13.11 -2.59
C ALA A 21 23.21 13.93 -1.59
N LYS A 22 22.73 13.32 -0.49
CA LYS A 22 21.97 14.01 0.54
C LYS A 22 22.86 14.91 1.39
N THR A 23 22.30 15.96 1.95
CA THR A 23 22.93 16.81 2.99
C THR A 23 22.35 16.46 4.36
N ASN A 24 23.18 16.40 5.39
CA ASN A 24 22.68 16.20 6.75
C ASN A 24 21.89 17.41 7.21
N ALA A 25 20.75 17.17 7.84
CA ALA A 25 20.01 18.19 8.56
C ALA A 25 19.46 17.61 9.87
N THR A 26 19.39 18.44 10.89
CA THR A 26 18.71 18.12 12.13
C THR A 26 17.20 18.30 11.94
N SER A 27 16.42 17.54 12.70
CA SER A 27 14.95 17.63 12.70
C SER A 27 14.42 17.20 14.04
N GLU A 28 13.39 17.86 14.55
CA GLU A 28 12.68 17.47 15.77
C GLU A 28 11.57 16.47 15.44
N HIS A 29 10.84 16.75 14.37
CA HIS A 29 9.73 15.94 13.89
C HIS A 29 9.97 15.47 12.45
N TRP A 30 9.39 14.32 12.11
CA TRP A 30 9.52 13.76 10.75
C TRP A 30 8.90 14.67 9.68
N THR A 31 8.01 15.58 10.06
CA THR A 31 7.39 16.58 9.19
C THR A 31 8.28 17.78 8.89
N ASP A 32 9.42 17.93 9.58
CA ASP A 32 10.32 19.10 9.40
C ASP A 32 11.04 19.07 8.05
N VAL A 33 11.22 17.87 7.49
CA VAL A 33 11.67 17.67 6.11
C VAL A 33 10.55 16.96 5.37
N TRP A 34 9.94 17.68 4.43
CA TRP A 34 8.70 17.25 3.77
C TRP A 34 8.92 16.78 2.32
N GLN A 35 8.31 15.65 1.96
CA GLN A 35 8.26 15.10 0.60
C GLN A 35 9.59 15.18 -0.15
N ARG A 36 9.66 15.94 -1.25
CA ARG A 36 10.83 16.06 -2.13
C ARG A 36 12.08 16.59 -1.41
N ALA A 37 11.93 17.29 -0.28
CA ALA A 37 13.07 17.65 0.57
C ALA A 37 13.78 16.40 1.12
N ASN A 38 13.05 15.31 1.37
CA ASN A 38 13.62 14.00 1.70
C ASN A 38 14.32 13.32 0.52
N ALA A 39 14.38 13.91 -0.68
CA ALA A 39 15.33 13.47 -1.72
C ALA A 39 16.70 14.17 -1.60
N ARG A 40 16.78 15.24 -0.81
CA ARG A 40 17.96 16.11 -0.69
C ARG A 40 18.56 16.14 0.71
N ALA A 41 17.75 15.97 1.74
CA ALA A 41 18.22 15.91 3.12
C ALA A 41 18.26 14.47 3.64
N PHE A 42 19.24 14.17 4.48
CA PHE A 42 19.23 13.05 5.39
C PHE A 42 18.95 13.59 6.78
N THR A 43 17.88 13.08 7.40
CA THR A 43 17.48 13.46 8.76
C THR A 43 17.04 12.24 9.54
N VAL A 44 17.10 12.36 10.87
CA VAL A 44 16.49 11.42 11.80
C VAL A 44 15.67 12.26 12.78
N ALA A 45 14.35 12.09 12.79
CA ALA A 45 13.45 12.88 13.64
C ALA A 45 13.84 12.76 15.13
N GLY A 46 14.03 13.89 15.82
CA GLY A 46 14.50 13.94 17.21
C GLY A 46 16.02 13.88 17.36
N ALA A 47 16.79 13.66 16.29
CA ALA A 47 18.24 13.81 16.32
C ALA A 47 18.61 15.29 16.15
N ALA A 48 18.89 15.94 17.29
CA ALA A 48 19.05 17.40 17.37
C ALA A 48 20.49 17.89 17.17
N THR A 49 21.46 17.00 16.90
CA THR A 49 22.87 17.38 16.71
C THR A 49 23.43 16.80 15.41
N ASP A 50 24.32 17.55 14.77
CA ASP A 50 25.00 17.12 13.54
C ASP A 50 25.81 15.84 13.76
N ALA A 51 26.43 15.68 14.92
CA ALA A 51 27.22 14.49 15.26
C ALA A 51 26.34 13.23 15.33
N LEU A 52 25.15 13.32 15.93
CA LEU A 52 24.20 12.21 16.02
C LEU A 52 23.64 11.83 14.63
N VAL A 53 23.25 12.84 13.84
CA VAL A 53 22.78 12.62 12.46
C VAL A 53 23.89 12.01 11.61
N SER A 54 25.13 12.48 11.74
CA SER A 54 26.26 11.97 10.97
C SER A 54 26.59 10.51 11.30
N ASP A 55 26.53 10.12 12.57
CA ASP A 55 26.76 8.72 12.97
C ASP A 55 25.66 7.79 12.42
N PHE A 56 24.38 8.20 12.48
CA PHE A 56 23.30 7.41 11.86
C PHE A 56 23.43 7.32 10.35
N ARG A 57 23.84 8.42 9.70
CA ARG A 57 24.13 8.42 8.27
C ARG A 57 25.18 7.37 7.94
N ALA A 58 26.30 7.36 8.65
CA ALA A 58 27.40 6.43 8.41
C ALA A 58 26.96 4.96 8.55
N GLU A 59 26.09 4.63 9.52
CA GLU A 59 25.53 3.27 9.63
C GLU A 59 24.59 2.89 8.47
N ILE A 60 23.86 3.86 7.90
CA ILE A 60 23.05 3.61 6.69
C ILE A 60 23.91 3.51 5.43
N GLU A 61 24.96 4.34 5.28
CA GLU A 61 25.93 4.23 4.17
C GLU A 61 26.59 2.86 4.18
N LYS A 62 27.07 2.43 5.35
CA LYS A 62 27.59 1.08 5.58
C LYS A 62 26.59 -0.01 5.19
N ALA A 63 25.30 0.17 5.49
CA ALA A 63 24.27 -0.79 5.08
C ALA A 63 24.08 -0.85 3.56
N LEU A 64 24.14 0.28 2.86
CA LEU A 64 24.05 0.35 1.41
C LEU A 64 25.29 -0.23 0.71
N GLU A 65 26.48 0.01 1.26
CA GLU A 65 27.77 -0.40 0.67
C GLU A 65 28.11 -1.86 0.95
N LYS A 66 27.84 -2.33 2.18
CA LYS A 66 28.31 -3.64 2.67
C LYS A 66 27.18 -4.65 2.88
N GLY A 67 25.92 -4.26 2.66
CA GLY A 67 24.77 -5.15 2.85
C GLY A 67 24.51 -5.54 4.31
N THR A 68 24.73 -4.61 5.24
CA THR A 68 24.48 -4.83 6.69
C THR A 68 23.01 -5.19 6.94
N THR A 69 22.74 -6.19 7.77
CA THR A 69 21.39 -6.63 8.17
C THR A 69 20.75 -5.70 9.21
N LEU A 70 19.42 -5.77 9.39
CA LEU A 70 18.73 -5.02 10.46
C LEU A 70 19.26 -5.38 11.86
N ALA A 71 19.64 -6.64 12.10
CA ALA A 71 20.19 -7.07 13.38
C ALA A 71 21.54 -6.43 13.67
N GLU A 72 22.39 -6.28 12.66
CA GLU A 72 23.68 -5.60 12.78
C GLU A 72 23.51 -4.08 12.91
N PHE A 73 22.60 -3.48 12.13
CA PHE A 73 22.26 -2.07 12.27
C PHE A 73 21.76 -1.75 13.67
N ARG A 74 20.97 -2.63 14.31
CA ARG A 74 20.51 -2.46 15.70
C ARG A 74 21.66 -2.33 16.70
N LYS A 75 22.73 -3.11 16.51
CA LYS A 75 23.93 -2.99 17.36
C LYS A 75 24.59 -1.62 17.20
N GLY A 76 24.71 -1.13 15.96
CA GLY A 76 25.22 0.22 15.68
C GLY A 76 24.31 1.31 16.25
N PHE A 77 23.00 1.15 16.10
CA PHE A 77 21.98 2.03 16.68
C PHE A 77 22.13 2.15 18.20
N ASP A 78 22.24 1.03 18.92
CA ASP A 78 22.39 1.01 20.38
C ASP A 78 23.70 1.71 20.82
N GLN A 79 24.79 1.51 20.07
CA GLN A 79 26.08 2.19 20.31
C GLN A 79 25.98 3.70 20.10
N ILE A 80 25.31 4.15 19.03
CA ILE A 80 25.11 5.57 18.73
C ILE A 80 24.24 6.22 19.82
N VAL A 81 23.14 5.57 20.20
CA VAL A 81 22.26 6.02 21.29
C VAL A 81 23.06 6.22 22.59
N ALA A 82 23.85 5.23 22.98
CA ALA A 82 24.67 5.30 24.19
C ALA A 82 25.75 6.38 24.10
N LYS A 83 26.44 6.49 22.95
CA LYS A 83 27.50 7.48 22.71
C LYS A 83 27.01 8.92 22.85
N HIS A 84 25.82 9.21 22.34
CA HIS A 84 25.25 10.57 22.33
C HIS A 84 24.30 10.85 23.49
N GLY A 85 24.01 9.85 24.34
CA GLY A 85 22.98 9.96 25.37
C GLY A 85 21.61 10.32 24.79
N TRP A 86 21.28 9.80 23.59
CA TRP A 86 20.10 10.24 22.85
C TRP A 86 18.82 9.59 23.36
N GLU A 87 17.92 10.40 23.91
CA GLU A 87 16.57 9.97 24.26
C GLU A 87 15.66 10.01 23.02
N HIS A 88 15.13 8.84 22.63
CA HIS A 88 14.29 8.71 21.45
C HIS A 88 12.88 8.20 21.78
N THR A 89 11.91 8.57 20.95
CA THR A 89 10.54 8.07 21.07
C THR A 89 10.37 6.68 20.47
N GLY A 90 9.50 5.86 21.07
CA GLY A 90 9.21 4.50 20.63
C GLY A 90 10.25 3.49 21.10
N THR A 91 9.92 2.19 21.03
CA THR A 91 10.85 1.14 21.46
C THR A 91 12.10 1.11 20.57
N PRO A 92 13.30 0.79 21.10
CA PRO A 92 14.53 0.74 20.30
C PRO A 92 14.40 -0.16 19.07
N GLY A 93 13.75 -1.31 19.21
CA GLY A 93 13.51 -2.25 18.11
C GLY A 93 12.58 -1.71 17.00
N TRP A 94 11.58 -0.91 17.36
CA TRP A 94 10.71 -0.23 16.41
C TRP A 94 11.46 0.93 15.73
N ARG A 95 12.16 1.74 16.51
CA ARG A 95 12.82 2.97 16.06
C ARG A 95 13.97 2.67 15.08
N SER A 96 14.86 1.77 15.46
CA SER A 96 15.95 1.29 14.60
C SER A 96 15.44 0.75 13.27
N ARG A 97 14.35 -0.02 13.29
CA ARG A 97 13.73 -0.60 12.09
C ARG A 97 13.20 0.48 11.15
N ILE A 98 12.50 1.49 11.67
CA ILE A 98 11.98 2.59 10.85
C ILE A 98 13.11 3.37 10.17
N ILE A 99 14.17 3.72 10.91
CA ILE A 99 15.32 4.45 10.34
C ILE A 99 15.99 3.63 9.24
N TYR A 100 16.26 2.35 9.51
CA TYR A 100 16.91 1.45 8.58
C TYR A 100 16.07 1.19 7.32
N GLU A 101 14.84 0.68 7.48
CA GLU A 101 14.00 0.28 6.34
C GLU A 101 13.59 1.48 5.47
N THR A 102 13.28 2.63 6.08
CA THR A 102 12.83 3.81 5.32
C THR A 102 13.95 4.36 4.45
N ASN A 103 15.15 4.55 5.02
CA ASN A 103 16.28 5.08 4.26
C ASN A 103 16.73 4.12 3.15
N LEU A 104 16.82 2.82 3.44
CA LEU A 104 17.18 1.84 2.43
C LEU A 104 16.13 1.73 1.33
N SER A 105 14.85 1.61 1.68
CA SER A 105 13.78 1.49 0.67
C SER A 105 13.71 2.70 -0.25
N MET A 106 13.87 3.92 0.29
CA MET A 106 13.96 5.15 -0.50
C MET A 106 15.17 5.15 -1.44
N ALA A 107 16.36 4.79 -0.93
CA ALA A 107 17.58 4.75 -1.74
C ALA A 107 17.48 3.74 -2.88
N TYR A 108 17.02 2.52 -2.59
CA TYR A 108 16.81 1.49 -3.60
C TYR A 108 15.72 1.87 -4.60
N ALA A 109 14.64 2.53 -4.16
CA ALA A 109 13.59 2.99 -5.07
C ALA A 109 14.10 4.06 -6.04
N ALA A 110 14.85 5.05 -5.53
CA ALA A 110 15.44 6.10 -6.34
C ALA A 110 16.48 5.54 -7.33
N GLY A 111 17.33 4.62 -6.88
CA GLY A 111 18.30 3.96 -7.75
C GLY A 111 17.62 3.14 -8.86
N ARG A 112 16.58 2.38 -8.51
CA ARG A 112 15.80 1.59 -9.50
C ARG A 112 15.10 2.49 -10.50
N TYR A 113 14.50 3.58 -10.04
CA TYR A 113 13.87 4.54 -10.94
C TYR A 113 14.88 5.08 -11.94
N SER A 114 16.08 5.45 -11.48
CA SER A 114 17.15 5.94 -12.37
C SER A 114 17.45 4.95 -13.51
N GLN A 115 17.62 3.66 -13.20
CA GLN A 115 17.83 2.62 -14.21
C GLN A 115 16.61 2.42 -15.11
N GLN A 116 15.40 2.44 -14.53
CA GLN A 116 14.15 2.24 -15.26
C GLN A 116 13.85 3.37 -16.25
N THR A 117 14.36 4.58 -15.99
CA THR A 117 14.21 5.75 -16.84
C THR A 117 15.34 5.99 -17.84
N GLU A 118 16.36 5.12 -17.87
CA GLU A 118 17.38 5.18 -18.93
C GLU A 118 16.70 5.02 -20.30
N PRO A 119 17.07 5.81 -21.33
CA PRO A 119 16.41 5.77 -22.64
C PRO A 119 16.35 4.36 -23.24
N GLU A 120 17.42 3.59 -23.12
CA GLU A 120 17.51 2.21 -23.60
C GLU A 120 16.58 1.28 -22.82
N THR A 121 16.47 1.48 -21.51
CA THR A 121 15.56 0.71 -20.65
C THR A 121 14.10 1.02 -20.98
N LEU A 122 13.72 2.29 -21.13
CA LEU A 122 12.36 2.68 -21.53
C LEU A 122 11.99 2.18 -22.92
N ALA A 123 12.94 2.15 -23.87
CA ALA A 123 12.71 1.61 -25.20
C ALA A 123 12.38 0.11 -25.16
N GLN A 124 13.01 -0.65 -24.27
CA GLN A 124 12.79 -2.10 -24.15
C GLN A 124 11.63 -2.46 -23.21
N TYR A 125 11.41 -1.65 -22.17
CA TYR A 125 10.46 -1.88 -21.09
C TYR A 125 9.57 -0.64 -20.86
N PRO A 126 8.72 -0.27 -21.84
CA PRO A 126 7.93 0.97 -21.78
C PRO A 126 6.76 0.92 -20.78
N TYR A 127 6.53 -0.22 -20.13
CA TYR A 127 5.46 -0.40 -19.16
C TYR A 127 6.04 -0.67 -17.78
N TRP A 128 5.36 -0.17 -16.76
CA TRP A 128 5.69 -0.38 -15.36
C TRP A 128 4.53 -1.08 -14.67
N GLN A 129 4.86 -2.10 -13.88
CA GLN A 129 3.88 -2.80 -13.07
C GLN A 129 4.14 -2.56 -11.59
N TYR A 130 3.08 -2.19 -10.88
CA TYR A 130 3.08 -2.11 -9.43
C TYR A 130 3.09 -3.53 -8.86
N VAL A 131 4.04 -3.82 -7.99
CA VAL A 131 4.19 -5.12 -7.33
C VAL A 131 4.10 -4.90 -5.84
N HIS A 132 2.99 -5.36 -5.26
CA HIS A 132 2.80 -5.38 -3.82
C HIS A 132 3.82 -6.32 -3.17
N SER A 133 4.19 -6.03 -1.92
CA SER A 133 5.10 -6.88 -1.17
C SER A 133 4.44 -8.22 -0.82
N GLY A 134 5.21 -9.20 -0.38
CA GLY A 134 4.63 -10.39 0.27
C GLY A 134 4.16 -10.12 1.71
N SER A 135 3.77 -8.88 2.04
CA SER A 135 3.40 -8.52 3.42
C SER A 135 2.25 -9.40 3.90
N LEU A 136 2.39 -9.97 5.10
CA LEU A 136 1.33 -10.71 5.76
C LEU A 136 0.13 -9.79 6.07
N HIS A 137 0.40 -8.52 6.34
CA HIS A 137 -0.58 -7.48 6.61
C HIS A 137 -0.39 -6.33 5.61
N PRO A 138 -1.04 -6.42 4.44
CA PRO A 138 -0.87 -5.43 3.38
C PRO A 138 -1.69 -4.17 3.67
N ARG A 139 -1.18 -3.00 3.25
CA ARG A 139 -2.06 -1.85 3.01
C ARG A 139 -2.92 -2.21 1.80
N LEU A 140 -4.24 -2.15 1.95
CA LEU A 140 -5.11 -2.75 0.94
C LEU A 140 -5.18 -1.97 -0.35
N ASN A 141 -5.01 -0.65 -0.29
CA ASN A 141 -4.78 0.15 -1.49
C ASN A 141 -3.54 -0.35 -2.27
N HIS A 142 -2.47 -0.75 -1.57
CA HIS A 142 -1.27 -1.28 -2.23
C HIS A 142 -1.51 -2.68 -2.81
N LEU A 143 -2.33 -3.49 -2.14
CA LEU A 143 -2.76 -4.78 -2.66
C LEU A 143 -3.67 -4.62 -3.88
N ALA A 144 -4.57 -3.64 -3.87
CA ALA A 144 -5.45 -3.27 -4.99
C ALA A 144 -4.66 -2.86 -6.23
N TRP A 145 -3.55 -2.17 -6.03
CA TRP A 145 -2.66 -1.80 -7.14
C TRP A 145 -1.76 -2.96 -7.59
N ASN A 146 -1.71 -4.08 -6.89
CA ASN A 146 -0.84 -5.19 -7.28
C ASN A 146 -1.20 -5.72 -8.67
N GLY A 147 -0.24 -5.70 -9.58
CA GLY A 147 -0.44 -6.11 -10.95
C GLY A 147 -0.91 -4.99 -11.89
N LEU A 148 -1.30 -3.82 -11.36
CA LEU A 148 -1.59 -2.62 -12.15
C LEU A 148 -0.37 -2.30 -13.01
N THR A 149 -0.57 -2.25 -14.32
CA THR A 149 0.47 -2.10 -15.32
C THR A 149 0.16 -0.90 -16.20
N LEU A 150 0.89 0.19 -16.01
CA LEU A 150 0.71 1.44 -16.75
C LEU A 150 1.89 1.67 -17.68
N ARG A 151 1.79 2.68 -18.54
CA ARG A 151 2.99 3.19 -19.22
C ARG A 151 3.96 3.78 -18.18
N ALA A 152 5.26 3.72 -18.48
CA ALA A 152 6.29 4.27 -17.61
C ALA A 152 6.20 5.79 -17.46
N ASP A 153 5.63 6.50 -18.44
CA ASP A 153 5.42 7.94 -18.47
C ASP A 153 4.06 8.40 -17.93
N ASP A 154 3.27 7.49 -17.35
CA ASP A 154 1.97 7.83 -16.76
C ASP A 154 2.14 8.65 -15.46
N SER A 155 1.45 9.79 -15.37
CA SER A 155 1.51 10.70 -14.21
C SER A 155 1.09 10.06 -12.88
N TRP A 156 0.40 8.92 -12.90
CA TRP A 156 0.09 8.17 -11.68
C TRP A 156 1.35 7.82 -10.88
N TRP A 157 2.47 7.57 -11.56
CA TRP A 157 3.77 7.27 -10.94
C TRP A 157 4.41 8.46 -10.23
N ASP A 158 3.98 9.69 -10.48
CA ASP A 158 4.54 10.88 -9.81
C ASP A 158 4.29 10.84 -8.30
N THR A 159 3.18 10.22 -7.89
CA THR A 159 2.78 10.09 -6.48
C THR A 159 2.78 8.64 -6.00
N HIS A 160 2.51 7.65 -6.85
CA HIS A 160 2.31 6.25 -6.43
C HIS A 160 3.51 5.32 -6.68
N TYR A 161 4.66 5.86 -7.13
CA TYR A 161 5.88 5.07 -7.28
C TYR A 161 6.48 4.73 -5.90
N PRO A 162 6.51 3.45 -5.47
CA PRO A 162 6.90 3.08 -4.10
C PRO A 162 8.33 3.47 -3.72
N PRO A 163 8.59 3.67 -2.41
CA PRO A 163 7.72 3.35 -1.28
C PRO A 163 6.59 4.37 -1.05
N ASN A 164 5.37 3.88 -0.84
CA ASN A 164 4.17 4.71 -0.65
C ASN A 164 3.80 4.90 0.84
N GLY A 165 4.74 4.63 1.75
CA GLY A 165 4.52 4.78 3.18
C GLY A 165 5.56 4.07 4.05
N TRP A 166 5.39 4.22 5.35
CA TRP A 166 6.27 3.60 6.35
C TRP A 166 6.22 2.07 6.22
N ARG A 167 7.38 1.41 6.22
CA ARG A 167 7.48 -0.06 6.05
C ARG A 167 6.84 -0.59 4.75
N CYS A 168 6.71 0.25 3.72
CA CYS A 168 6.25 -0.20 2.41
C CYS A 168 7.33 -1.07 1.74
N GLY A 169 6.99 -2.30 1.41
CA GLY A 169 7.86 -3.22 0.64
C GLY A 169 7.49 -3.33 -0.84
N CYS A 170 6.55 -2.51 -1.32
CA CYS A 170 6.10 -2.52 -2.70
C CYS A 170 7.20 -2.02 -3.63
N ARG A 171 7.14 -2.40 -4.91
CA ARG A 171 8.12 -2.00 -5.92
C ARG A 171 7.48 -1.86 -7.29
N VAL A 172 8.18 -1.16 -8.19
CA VAL A 172 7.86 -1.16 -9.61
C VAL A 172 8.73 -2.17 -10.35
N ARG A 173 8.08 -2.98 -11.20
CA ARG A 173 8.72 -3.90 -12.13
C ARG A 173 8.57 -3.39 -13.56
N PRO A 174 9.68 -3.15 -14.30
CA PRO A 174 9.60 -2.82 -15.71
C PRO A 174 9.15 -4.03 -16.54
N LEU A 175 8.36 -3.80 -17.59
CA LEU A 175 7.79 -4.79 -18.48
C LEU A 175 7.91 -4.38 -19.95
N SER A 176 8.34 -5.33 -20.77
CA SER A 176 8.30 -5.19 -22.23
C SER A 176 6.90 -5.48 -22.76
N ALA A 177 6.63 -5.13 -24.01
CA ALA A 177 5.37 -5.48 -24.67
C ALA A 177 5.09 -7.00 -24.65
N ARG A 178 6.13 -7.83 -24.81
CA ARG A 178 6.01 -9.28 -24.66
C ARG A 178 5.71 -9.70 -23.22
N GLY A 179 6.31 -9.01 -22.25
CA GLY A 179 6.04 -9.21 -20.82
C GLY A 179 4.58 -8.91 -20.46
N LEU A 180 4.06 -7.80 -20.97
CA LEU A 180 2.65 -7.41 -20.86
C LEU A 180 1.73 -8.47 -21.49
N ALA A 181 2.02 -8.92 -22.72
CA ALA A 181 1.24 -9.94 -23.40
C ALA A 181 1.21 -11.29 -22.65
N ARG A 182 2.32 -11.70 -22.03
CA ARG A 182 2.37 -12.91 -21.18
C ARG A 182 1.49 -12.81 -19.93
N GLN A 183 1.10 -11.62 -19.51
CA GLN A 183 0.13 -11.40 -18.44
C GLN A 183 -1.32 -11.41 -18.96
N GLY A 184 -1.55 -11.75 -20.23
CA GLY A 184 -2.87 -11.75 -20.85
C GLY A 184 -3.36 -10.35 -21.27
N LYS A 185 -2.51 -9.32 -21.15
CA LYS A 185 -2.88 -7.92 -21.44
C LYS A 185 -2.52 -7.54 -22.87
N ALA A 186 -3.48 -7.00 -23.62
CA ALA A 186 -3.27 -6.49 -24.97
C ALA A 186 -2.76 -5.04 -24.99
N ALA A 187 -3.02 -4.29 -23.93
CA ALA A 187 -2.62 -2.90 -23.70
C ALA A 187 -2.34 -2.71 -22.20
N PRO A 188 -1.59 -1.66 -21.79
CA PRO A 188 -1.51 -1.29 -20.38
C PRO A 188 -2.90 -0.97 -19.84
N ASP A 189 -3.05 -1.06 -18.52
CA ASP A 189 -4.28 -0.69 -17.83
C ASP A 189 -4.48 0.82 -17.88
N GLN A 190 -5.70 1.26 -17.57
CA GLN A 190 -5.98 2.67 -17.32
C GLN A 190 -5.60 3.03 -15.88
N ALA A 191 -4.90 4.15 -15.68
CA ALA A 191 -4.58 4.64 -14.35
C ALA A 191 -5.86 4.86 -13.51
N PRO A 192 -5.91 4.36 -12.26
CA PRO A 192 -6.98 4.70 -11.34
C PRO A 192 -7.02 6.22 -11.08
N PRO A 193 -8.20 6.81 -10.82
CA PRO A 193 -8.29 8.21 -10.45
C PRO A 193 -7.51 8.45 -9.15
N ILE A 194 -6.73 9.53 -9.12
CA ILE A 194 -6.04 9.96 -7.91
C ILE A 194 -7.06 10.70 -7.04
N VAL A 195 -7.56 10.01 -6.01
CA VAL A 195 -8.41 10.61 -4.99
C VAL A 195 -7.52 11.08 -3.84
N THR A 196 -7.63 12.34 -3.46
CA THR A 196 -6.91 12.91 -2.33
C THR A 196 -7.79 13.05 -1.09
N LYS A 197 -7.15 13.11 0.08
CA LYS A 197 -7.77 13.46 1.36
C LYS A 197 -6.97 14.56 2.03
N PRO A 198 -7.64 15.49 2.74
CA PRO A 198 -6.94 16.48 3.55
C PRO A 198 -6.24 15.77 4.72
N TRP A 199 -4.99 16.13 4.96
CA TRP A 199 -4.22 15.75 6.13
C TRP A 199 -3.65 17.02 6.76
N VAL A 200 -3.85 17.17 8.06
CA VAL A 200 -3.36 18.33 8.80
C VAL A 200 -2.00 17.99 9.38
N ASN A 201 -1.00 18.80 9.06
CA ASN A 201 0.31 18.71 9.66
C ASN A 201 0.19 19.00 11.16
N PRO A 202 0.50 18.04 12.05
CA PRO A 202 0.31 18.21 13.48
C PRO A 202 1.24 19.26 14.09
N LYS A 203 2.35 19.61 13.42
CA LYS A 203 3.29 20.63 13.87
C LYS A 203 2.90 22.03 13.41
N THR A 204 2.59 22.19 12.12
CA THR A 204 2.35 23.52 11.51
C THR A 204 0.88 23.90 11.42
N GLY A 205 -0.03 22.93 11.51
CA GLY A 205 -1.46 23.13 11.26
C GLY A 205 -1.83 23.25 9.77
N GLU A 206 -0.84 23.18 8.88
CA GLU A 206 -1.06 23.26 7.43
C GLU A 206 -1.86 22.05 6.93
N VAL A 207 -2.75 22.28 5.97
CA VAL A 207 -3.55 21.23 5.34
C VAL A 207 -2.91 20.84 4.01
N HIS A 208 -2.63 19.55 3.85
CA HIS A 208 -2.10 18.96 2.62
C HIS A 208 -3.11 17.98 2.03
N ASP A 209 -3.28 18.00 0.71
CA ASP A 209 -4.06 16.99 0.00
C ASP A 209 -3.17 15.79 -0.32
N VAL A 210 -3.37 14.68 0.40
CA VAL A 210 -2.57 13.45 0.28
C VAL A 210 -3.37 12.39 -0.49
N PRO A 211 -2.80 11.72 -1.52
CA PRO A 211 -3.47 10.62 -2.19
C PRO A 211 -3.90 9.50 -1.23
N VAL A 212 -5.12 8.99 -1.44
CA VAL A 212 -5.62 7.87 -0.66
C VAL A 212 -4.77 6.63 -0.89
N GLY A 213 -4.36 5.98 0.19
CA GLY A 213 -3.46 4.81 0.15
C GLY A 213 -1.98 5.15 0.21
N ILE A 214 -1.61 6.44 0.26
CA ILE A 214 -0.24 6.89 0.46
C ILE A 214 -0.13 7.56 1.83
N ASP A 215 0.92 7.23 2.58
CA ASP A 215 1.17 7.90 3.85
C ASP A 215 1.64 9.35 3.58
N PRO A 216 1.26 10.34 4.40
CA PRO A 216 1.69 11.72 4.20
C PRO A 216 3.22 11.84 4.13
N SER A 217 3.73 12.70 3.24
CA SER A 217 5.14 12.85 2.87
C SER A 217 5.75 11.74 2.01
N PHE A 218 5.02 10.68 1.66
CA PHE A 218 5.46 9.65 0.70
C PHE A 218 4.83 9.85 -0.68
N ASP A 219 4.02 10.89 -0.86
CA ASP A 219 3.29 11.24 -2.07
C ASP A 219 4.18 11.94 -3.12
N TYR A 220 5.35 11.38 -3.36
CA TYR A 220 6.29 11.82 -4.38
C TYR A 220 7.17 10.66 -4.84
N ASN A 221 7.63 10.69 -6.09
CA ASN A 221 8.61 9.74 -6.59
C ASN A 221 10.04 10.13 -6.18
N PRO A 222 10.75 9.31 -5.36
CA PRO A 222 12.08 9.67 -4.85
C PRO A 222 13.16 9.71 -5.94
N GLY A 223 13.06 8.85 -6.96
CA GLY A 223 14.00 8.84 -8.07
C GLY A 223 13.79 10.02 -9.00
N GLN A 224 12.54 10.34 -9.31
CA GLN A 224 12.19 11.54 -10.08
C GLN A 224 12.69 12.80 -9.36
N ALA A 225 12.44 12.94 -8.05
CA ALA A 225 12.90 14.07 -7.27
C ALA A 225 14.44 14.18 -7.20
N TRP A 226 15.14 13.05 -7.20
CA TRP A 226 16.61 13.01 -7.25
C TRP A 226 17.16 13.43 -8.62
N LEU A 227 16.60 12.91 -9.71
CA LEU A 227 17.08 13.21 -11.06
C LEU A 227 16.70 14.62 -11.50
N ALA A 228 15.53 15.13 -11.10
CA ALA A 228 15.07 16.48 -11.42
C ALA A 228 15.97 17.60 -10.88
N ALA A 229 16.79 17.33 -9.86
CA ALA A 229 17.78 18.30 -9.37
C ALA A 229 19.24 17.80 -9.53
N LYS A 230 19.51 17.09 -10.62
CA LYS A 230 20.81 17.15 -11.29
C LYS A 230 20.76 18.32 -12.28
N PRO A 231 21.53 19.41 -12.13
CA PRO A 231 21.58 20.41 -13.19
C PRO A 231 22.23 19.78 -14.43
N ALA A 232 21.61 19.93 -15.60
CA ALA A 232 22.36 19.84 -16.85
C ALA A 232 23.29 21.08 -16.89
N ILE A 233 24.58 20.90 -16.61
CA ILE A 233 25.56 21.98 -16.77
C ILE A 233 26.25 21.82 -18.13
N PRO A 234 26.10 22.77 -19.06
CA PRO A 234 27.16 23.08 -19.99
C PRO A 234 28.18 24.05 -19.34
N PRO A 235 29.50 23.83 -19.52
CA PRO A 235 30.55 24.72 -19.02
C PRO A 235 30.54 26.04 -19.82
N ASN A 236 30.54 27.18 -19.10
CA ASN A 236 30.37 28.57 -19.54
C ASN A 236 28.94 29.12 -19.67
N ALA A 237 28.13 29.05 -18.60
CA ALA A 237 27.08 30.02 -18.36
C ALA A 237 27.55 31.05 -17.32
N THR A 238 28.20 32.13 -17.76
CA THR A 238 28.30 33.35 -16.95
C THR A 238 27.03 34.16 -17.14
N PHE A 239 26.28 34.39 -16.06
CA PHE A 239 25.16 35.33 -16.09
C PHE A 239 25.68 36.76 -16.17
N ALA A 240 25.64 37.34 -17.36
CA ALA A 240 25.37 38.77 -17.51
C ALA A 240 24.80 39.02 -18.92
N VAL A 241 23.57 39.54 -19.00
CA VAL A 241 22.92 39.97 -20.26
C VAL A 241 23.73 41.14 -20.86
N PRO A 242 23.98 41.35 -22.20
CA PRO A 242 24.04 40.56 -23.46
C PRO A 242 25.48 40.64 -24.12
N PRO A 243 25.76 40.54 -25.45
CA PRO A 243 25.33 39.65 -26.56
C PRO A 243 26.46 38.73 -27.14
N LEU A 244 26.10 37.95 -28.17
CA LEU A 244 26.74 36.76 -28.78
C LEU A 244 28.09 36.94 -29.53
N ARG A 245 28.95 35.91 -29.50
CA ARG A 245 30.03 35.65 -30.48
C ARG A 245 29.97 34.20 -31.02
N PRO A 246 30.43 33.93 -32.25
CA PRO A 246 30.18 32.66 -32.94
C PRO A 246 31.17 31.55 -32.53
N ALA A 247 30.70 30.31 -32.62
CA ALA A 247 31.44 29.09 -32.26
C ALA A 247 32.31 28.57 -33.43
N GLU A 248 33.48 28.01 -33.09
CA GLU A 248 34.21 27.08 -33.98
C GLU A 248 34.03 25.61 -33.56
N PRO A 249 34.12 24.62 -34.47
CA PRO A 249 33.63 23.26 -34.24
C PRO A 249 34.74 22.20 -34.19
N VAL A 250 34.59 21.17 -33.33
CA VAL A 250 35.34 19.90 -33.45
C VAL A 250 34.53 18.68 -32.88
N PRO A 251 34.92 17.41 -33.08
CA PRO A 251 34.33 16.47 -34.05
C PRO A 251 33.68 15.22 -33.41
N LYS A 252 33.02 14.37 -34.22
CA LYS A 252 32.21 13.21 -33.79
C LYS A 252 33.04 11.94 -33.47
N PRO A 253 32.71 11.16 -32.41
CA PRO A 253 33.30 9.84 -32.17
C PRO A 253 32.54 8.68 -32.85
N LYS A 254 33.27 7.59 -33.12
CA LYS A 254 32.88 6.40 -33.90
C LYS A 254 32.15 5.32 -33.09
N ALA A 255 31.44 4.45 -33.81
CA ALA A 255 30.52 3.42 -33.30
C ALA A 255 31.20 2.18 -32.67
N PRO A 256 30.53 1.51 -31.70
CA PRO A 256 31.04 0.31 -31.03
C PRO A 256 30.71 -1.02 -31.75
N PRO A 257 31.46 -2.11 -31.45
CA PRO A 257 31.35 -3.39 -32.14
C PRO A 257 30.27 -4.33 -31.58
N LYS A 258 29.93 -5.36 -32.37
CA LYS A 258 28.79 -6.29 -32.16
C LYS A 258 29.03 -7.38 -31.10
N PRO A 259 27.95 -7.90 -30.48
CA PRO A 259 28.03 -8.88 -29.38
C PRO A 259 28.07 -10.34 -29.84
N THR A 260 28.66 -11.20 -28.98
CA THR A 260 28.69 -12.67 -29.07
C THR A 260 27.66 -13.34 -28.13
N PRO A 261 27.30 -14.63 -28.37
CA PRO A 261 26.06 -15.24 -27.88
C PRO A 261 26.15 -15.89 -26.48
N GLU A 262 24.99 -15.98 -25.81
CA GLU A 262 24.80 -16.43 -24.43
C GLU A 262 24.81 -17.97 -24.23
N PRO A 263 25.26 -18.47 -23.05
CA PRO A 263 25.14 -19.87 -22.67
C PRO A 263 23.87 -20.18 -21.85
N LYS A 264 23.34 -21.40 -22.02
CA LYS A 264 22.14 -21.93 -21.35
C LYS A 264 22.47 -22.52 -19.96
N PHE A 265 21.58 -22.31 -18.98
CA PHE A 265 21.70 -22.85 -17.62
C PHE A 265 20.71 -24.01 -17.34
N ALA A 266 21.13 -24.94 -16.47
CA ALA A 266 20.39 -26.10 -15.96
C ALA A 266 19.75 -25.83 -14.58
N PRO A 267 18.69 -26.56 -14.17
CA PRO A 267 17.92 -26.27 -12.95
C PRO A 267 18.57 -26.83 -11.67
N ALA A 268 18.22 -26.23 -10.53
CA ALA A 268 18.75 -26.54 -9.19
C ALA A 268 17.98 -27.66 -8.45
N PRO A 269 18.61 -28.36 -7.48
CA PRO A 269 18.07 -29.57 -6.86
C PRO A 269 17.13 -29.31 -5.67
N ALA A 270 16.23 -30.26 -5.44
CA ALA A 270 15.18 -30.25 -4.45
C ALA A 270 15.59 -30.99 -3.16
N GLU A 271 15.74 -30.29 -2.04
CA GLU A 271 15.71 -30.86 -0.69
C GLU A 271 15.71 -29.75 0.38
N LEU A 272 14.52 -29.29 0.79
CA LEU A 272 14.26 -28.55 2.04
C LEU A 272 12.75 -28.32 2.26
N VAL A 273 11.94 -29.38 2.18
CA VAL A 273 10.52 -29.34 2.58
C VAL A 273 10.13 -30.68 3.19
N SER A 274 10.36 -30.89 4.49
CA SER A 274 9.77 -31.98 5.25
C SER A 274 9.26 -31.44 6.59
N GLY A 275 7.94 -31.54 6.83
CA GLY A 275 7.37 -31.20 8.15
C GLY A 275 5.96 -30.61 8.21
N ILE A 276 5.21 -30.49 7.09
CA ILE A 276 3.81 -30.06 7.14
C ILE A 276 2.93 -31.15 6.52
N PRO A 277 1.90 -31.68 7.23
CA PRO A 277 0.96 -32.64 6.65
C PRO A 277 0.23 -32.02 5.46
N ARG A 278 0.31 -32.68 4.29
CA ARG A 278 -0.50 -32.32 3.11
C ARG A 278 -1.97 -32.64 3.39
N PRO A 279 -2.91 -31.70 3.21
CA PRO A 279 -4.32 -32.05 3.19
C PRO A 279 -4.62 -32.93 1.96
N ALA A 280 -5.48 -33.93 2.16
CA ALA A 280 -5.84 -34.93 1.16
C ALA A 280 -6.44 -34.29 -0.10
N ALA A 281 -5.99 -34.75 -1.26
CA ALA A 281 -6.52 -34.37 -2.56
C ALA A 281 -8.01 -34.78 -2.67
N ARG A 282 -8.89 -33.81 -2.87
CA ARG A 282 -10.25 -34.09 -3.37
C ARG A 282 -10.28 -33.91 -4.87
N SER A 283 -10.94 -34.86 -5.52
CA SER A 283 -11.05 -35.05 -6.97
C SER A 283 -11.55 -33.81 -7.69
N ARG A 284 -10.91 -33.50 -8.82
CA ARG A 284 -11.39 -32.56 -9.82
C ARG A 284 -12.69 -33.10 -10.43
N SER A 285 -13.73 -32.27 -10.46
CA SER A 285 -14.79 -32.40 -11.44
C SER A 285 -14.53 -31.34 -12.51
N ASP A 286 -14.30 -31.81 -13.74
CA ASP A 286 -14.03 -30.99 -14.91
C ASP A 286 -15.25 -30.12 -15.26
N GLY A 287 -15.01 -28.83 -15.38
CA GLY A 287 -15.95 -27.86 -15.93
C GLY A 287 -15.15 -26.70 -16.49
N GLU A 288 -14.84 -26.73 -17.79
CA GLU A 288 -14.25 -25.60 -18.50
C GLU A 288 -15.17 -24.38 -18.40
N VAL A 289 -14.69 -23.28 -17.82
CA VAL A 289 -15.32 -21.96 -17.96
C VAL A 289 -14.42 -21.12 -18.86
N LYS A 290 -14.90 -20.85 -20.07
CA LYS A 290 -14.26 -19.93 -21.03
C LYS A 290 -14.49 -18.50 -20.57
N THR A 291 -13.42 -17.76 -20.28
CA THR A 291 -13.48 -16.34 -19.90
C THR A 291 -13.55 -15.46 -21.16
N GLY A 292 -14.76 -15.03 -21.51
CA GLY A 292 -15.02 -14.05 -22.57
C GLY A 292 -14.95 -12.62 -22.02
N ARG A 293 -14.15 -11.76 -22.66
CA ARG A 293 -14.09 -10.30 -22.40
C ARG A 293 -15.47 -9.65 -22.54
N THR A 294 -15.96 -8.86 -21.57
CA THR A 294 -16.82 -7.69 -21.85
C THR A 294 -16.74 -6.59 -20.77
N ARG A 295 -16.83 -5.35 -21.27
CA ARG A 295 -17.03 -4.03 -20.61
C ARG A 295 -17.80 -4.04 -19.28
N VAL A 296 -17.22 -3.39 -18.26
CA VAL A 296 -17.97 -2.89 -17.11
C VAL A 296 -18.59 -1.54 -17.47
N MET A 297 -19.88 -1.54 -17.83
CA MET A 297 -20.72 -0.34 -17.76
C MET A 297 -22.13 -0.71 -17.29
N LEU A 298 -22.32 -0.51 -15.97
CA LEU A 298 -23.53 -0.32 -15.13
C LEU A 298 -24.88 -0.95 -15.55
N PRO A 299 -25.67 -1.37 -14.55
CA PRO A 299 -27.12 -1.17 -14.62
C PRO A 299 -27.60 -0.18 -13.53
N PRO A 300 -28.35 0.88 -13.88
CA PRO A 300 -29.53 1.27 -13.13
C PRO A 300 -30.72 0.48 -13.74
N ARG A 301 -31.68 -0.11 -13.04
CA ARG A 301 -32.61 0.37 -12.00
C ARG A 301 -33.28 -0.91 -11.43
N THR A 302 -33.59 -1.09 -10.15
CA THR A 302 -34.40 -0.27 -9.24
C THR A 302 -33.95 -0.60 -7.80
N THR A 303 -33.73 0.34 -6.89
CA THR A 303 -34.79 1.12 -6.23
C THR A 303 -34.61 2.62 -6.48
N ALA A 304 -35.69 3.34 -6.70
CA ALA A 304 -35.64 4.79 -6.83
C ALA A 304 -34.98 5.47 -5.61
N ALA A 305 -34.23 6.54 -5.90
CA ALA A 305 -33.82 7.66 -5.05
C ALA A 305 -33.26 7.35 -3.65
N TRP A 306 -32.37 6.35 -3.49
CA TRP A 306 -31.45 6.41 -2.36
C TRP A 306 -30.27 7.31 -2.72
N HIS A 307 -30.30 8.54 -2.22
CA HIS A 307 -29.26 9.56 -2.41
C HIS A 307 -28.30 9.54 -1.22
N PRO A 308 -27.08 8.97 -1.38
CA PRO A 308 -26.05 9.05 -0.35
C PRO A 308 -25.64 10.49 -0.09
N ALA A 309 -25.02 10.73 1.06
CA ALA A 309 -24.13 11.87 1.22
C ALA A 309 -23.11 11.92 0.07
N ASP A 310 -22.80 13.13 -0.43
CA ASP A 310 -21.68 13.32 -1.34
C ASP A 310 -20.39 12.77 -0.71
N TYR A 311 -19.51 12.17 -1.51
CA TYR A 311 -18.29 11.53 -1.01
C TYR A 311 -17.43 12.48 -0.17
N LYS A 312 -17.28 13.75 -0.58
CA LYS A 312 -16.49 14.73 0.19
C LYS A 312 -17.14 15.04 1.54
N ALA A 313 -18.46 15.21 1.57
CA ALA A 313 -19.21 15.42 2.81
C ALA A 313 -19.10 14.21 3.73
N ALA A 314 -19.24 12.99 3.19
CA ALA A 314 -19.12 11.76 3.95
C ALA A 314 -17.72 11.55 4.56
N VAL A 315 -16.65 11.95 3.85
CA VAL A 315 -15.27 11.94 4.36
C VAL A 315 -15.09 12.96 5.49
N ALA A 316 -15.64 14.16 5.34
CA ALA A 316 -15.58 15.21 6.37
C ALA A 316 -16.34 14.80 7.64
N ASP A 317 -17.54 14.24 7.48
CA ASP A 317 -18.36 13.72 8.57
C ASP A 317 -17.65 12.57 9.29
N GLN A 318 -17.02 11.66 8.55
CA GLN A 318 -16.24 10.56 9.13
C GLN A 318 -15.03 11.08 9.92
N SER A 319 -14.30 12.06 9.40
CA SER A 319 -13.17 12.68 10.11
C SER A 319 -13.63 13.30 11.44
N SER A 320 -14.77 13.99 11.41
CA SER A 320 -15.40 14.56 12.61
C SER A 320 -15.84 13.48 13.61
N ALA A 321 -16.47 12.41 13.11
CA ALA A 321 -16.88 11.26 13.92
C ALA A 321 -15.68 10.55 14.56
N ARG A 322 -14.54 10.43 13.87
CA ARG A 322 -13.29 9.87 14.43
C ARG A 322 -12.77 10.71 15.57
N LYS A 323 -12.74 12.03 15.39
CA LYS A 323 -12.30 12.95 16.44
C LYS A 323 -13.17 12.81 17.69
N ALA A 324 -14.49 12.73 17.51
CA ALA A 324 -15.43 12.51 18.61
C ALA A 324 -15.24 11.14 19.28
N ALA A 325 -15.11 10.06 18.49
CA ALA A 325 -14.89 8.71 19.00
C ALA A 325 -13.59 8.60 19.80
N ARG A 326 -12.51 9.25 19.34
CA ARG A 326 -11.23 9.31 20.06
C ARG A 326 -11.31 10.12 21.36
N ALA A 327 -12.04 11.24 21.35
CA ALA A 327 -12.21 12.07 22.55
C ALA A 327 -12.99 11.35 23.66
N GLY A 328 -13.92 10.46 23.30
CA GLY A 328 -14.73 9.69 24.25
C GLY A 328 -14.16 8.32 24.64
N ALA A 329 -13.03 7.89 24.07
CA ALA A 329 -12.41 6.60 24.32
C ALA A 329 -11.32 6.70 25.40
N THR A 330 -11.27 5.72 26.29
CA THR A 330 -10.10 5.52 27.17
C THR A 330 -8.87 5.11 26.33
N PRO A 331 -7.64 5.31 26.83
CA PRO A 331 -6.44 4.86 26.13
C PRO A 331 -6.46 3.38 25.76
N ALA A 332 -6.98 2.54 26.67
CA ALA A 332 -7.11 1.10 26.49
C ALA A 332 -8.10 0.71 25.37
N GLU A 333 -9.18 1.48 25.22
CA GLU A 333 -10.18 1.29 24.16
C GLU A 333 -9.67 1.80 22.81
N ALA A 334 -8.96 2.93 22.80
CA ALA A 334 -8.32 3.46 21.60
C ALA A 334 -7.24 2.51 21.08
N GLU A 335 -6.44 1.92 21.97
CA GLU A 335 -5.43 0.92 21.62
C GLU A 335 -6.09 -0.38 21.09
N ALA A 336 -7.12 -0.87 21.76
CA ALA A 336 -7.88 -2.04 21.31
C ALA A 336 -8.44 -1.84 19.91
N PHE A 337 -9.08 -0.70 19.66
CA PHE A 337 -9.65 -0.38 18.36
C PHE A 337 -8.57 -0.17 17.28
N ALA A 338 -7.46 0.50 17.60
CA ALA A 338 -6.33 0.63 16.67
C ALA A 338 -5.67 -0.72 16.32
N SER A 339 -5.58 -1.64 17.30
CA SER A 339 -5.11 -3.00 17.10
C SER A 339 -6.04 -3.80 16.19
N TYR A 340 -7.36 -3.67 16.38
CA TYR A 340 -8.36 -4.25 15.49
C TYR A 340 -8.22 -3.73 14.05
N LEU A 341 -8.15 -2.40 13.87
CA LEU A 341 -8.04 -1.74 12.55
C LEU A 341 -6.71 -1.99 11.81
N SER A 342 -5.73 -2.62 12.45
CA SER A 342 -4.47 -2.98 11.82
C SER A 342 -4.44 -4.46 11.51
N ASP A 343 -3.83 -5.24 12.39
CA ASP A 343 -3.51 -6.64 12.12
C ASP A 343 -4.46 -7.60 12.87
N GLY A 344 -5.24 -7.07 13.84
CA GLY A 344 -6.05 -7.85 14.76
C GLY A 344 -7.40 -8.33 14.24
N TYR A 345 -7.99 -7.67 13.22
CA TYR A 345 -9.36 -7.97 12.80
C TYR A 345 -9.55 -9.40 12.30
N LEU A 346 -8.59 -9.95 11.55
CA LEU A 346 -8.74 -11.24 10.88
C LEU A 346 -8.87 -12.38 11.89
N ALA A 347 -7.92 -12.46 12.83
CA ALA A 347 -7.91 -13.52 13.84
C ALA A 347 -9.11 -13.39 14.79
N LEU A 348 -9.47 -12.16 15.18
CA LEU A 348 -10.60 -11.93 16.08
C LEU A 348 -11.94 -12.29 15.41
N ASN A 349 -12.19 -11.81 14.19
CA ASN A 349 -13.44 -12.09 13.49
C ASN A 349 -13.56 -13.58 13.14
N GLN A 350 -12.46 -14.23 12.77
CA GLN A 350 -12.46 -15.68 12.55
C GLN A 350 -12.83 -16.42 13.84
N ALA A 351 -12.22 -16.09 14.97
CA ALA A 351 -12.51 -16.71 16.26
C ALA A 351 -13.98 -16.51 16.68
N LEU A 352 -14.55 -15.32 16.45
CA LEU A 352 -15.96 -15.05 16.72
C LEU A 352 -16.88 -15.87 15.82
N ARG A 353 -16.56 -16.03 14.54
CA ARG A 353 -17.35 -16.82 13.58
C ARG A 353 -17.28 -18.33 13.88
N ASP A 354 -16.09 -18.83 14.19
CA ASP A 354 -15.89 -20.24 14.56
C ASP A 354 -16.70 -20.63 15.81
N GLU A 355 -16.92 -19.67 16.70
CA GLU A 355 -17.68 -19.82 17.94
C GLU A 355 -19.15 -19.38 17.85
N ALA A 356 -19.65 -19.12 16.63
CA ALA A 356 -21.01 -18.66 16.34
C ALA A 356 -21.40 -17.42 17.18
N GLY A 357 -20.50 -16.44 17.25
CA GLY A 357 -20.67 -15.19 17.98
C GLY A 357 -20.41 -15.27 19.49
N ARG A 358 -20.12 -16.46 20.04
CA ARG A 358 -19.69 -16.58 21.45
C ARG A 358 -18.28 -16.00 21.60
N ILE A 359 -18.09 -15.24 22.67
CA ILE A 359 -16.82 -14.54 22.92
C ILE A 359 -15.83 -15.51 23.59
N PRO A 360 -14.69 -15.83 22.96
CA PRO A 360 -13.67 -16.66 23.60
C PRO A 360 -13.08 -15.94 24.82
N ALA A 361 -12.86 -16.68 25.92
CA ALA A 361 -12.40 -16.11 27.18
C ALA A 361 -11.09 -15.31 27.05
N GLY A 362 -10.15 -15.76 26.21
CA GLY A 362 -8.86 -15.10 25.99
C GLY A 362 -8.93 -13.75 25.29
N VAL A 363 -10.06 -13.41 24.65
CA VAL A 363 -10.27 -12.13 23.95
C VAL A 363 -11.43 -11.32 24.53
N ALA A 364 -12.01 -11.74 25.65
CA ALA A 364 -13.22 -11.13 26.20
C ALA A 364 -13.06 -9.65 26.55
N ASP A 365 -11.93 -9.27 27.15
CA ASP A 365 -11.61 -7.87 27.46
C ASP A 365 -11.40 -7.04 26.18
N LEU A 366 -10.70 -7.59 25.17
CA LEU A 366 -10.55 -6.95 23.86
C LEU A 366 -11.91 -6.71 23.20
N VAL A 367 -12.77 -7.73 23.16
CA VAL A 367 -14.13 -7.62 22.59
C VAL A 367 -14.97 -6.62 23.37
N GLY A 368 -14.90 -6.61 24.71
CA GLY A 368 -15.64 -5.64 25.52
C GLY A 368 -15.25 -4.19 25.24
N ARG A 369 -13.96 -3.93 25.04
CA ARG A 369 -13.45 -2.59 24.66
C ARG A 369 -13.91 -2.19 23.25
N LEU A 370 -13.85 -3.11 22.30
CA LEU A 370 -14.30 -2.89 20.93
C LEU A 370 -15.82 -2.64 20.87
N ASP A 371 -16.61 -3.45 21.57
CA ASP A 371 -18.07 -3.28 21.69
C ASP A 371 -18.38 -1.88 22.28
N ALA A 372 -17.64 -1.45 23.30
CA ALA A 372 -17.80 -0.12 23.89
C ALA A 372 -17.46 1.02 22.91
N VAL A 373 -16.41 0.89 22.10
CA VAL A 373 -16.05 1.89 21.07
C VAL A 373 -17.14 1.96 19.99
N VAL A 374 -17.56 0.81 19.46
CA VAL A 374 -18.57 0.73 18.40
C VAL A 374 -19.95 1.21 18.89
N ALA A 375 -20.34 0.86 20.11
CA ALA A 375 -21.64 1.26 20.67
C ALA A 375 -21.75 2.77 20.93
N ARG A 376 -20.64 3.43 21.30
CA ARG A 376 -20.58 4.89 21.51
C ARG A 376 -20.66 5.70 20.22
N SER A 377 -20.25 5.11 19.11
CA SER A 377 -20.20 5.80 17.83
C SER A 377 -21.45 5.54 17.00
N LYS A 378 -21.88 6.56 16.27
CA LYS A 378 -23.10 6.53 15.47
C LYS A 378 -22.78 7.06 14.09
N LEU A 379 -23.36 6.44 13.06
CA LEU A 379 -23.27 6.98 11.71
C LEU A 379 -23.87 8.40 11.67
N PRO A 380 -23.12 9.39 11.17
CA PRO A 380 -23.59 10.78 11.17
C PRO A 380 -24.66 11.05 10.12
N THR A 381 -24.64 10.26 9.04
CA THR A 381 -25.52 10.43 7.88
C THR A 381 -25.81 9.08 7.23
N ASP A 382 -26.74 9.07 6.27
CA ASP A 382 -27.01 7.92 5.43
C ASP A 382 -25.83 7.71 4.45
N LEU A 383 -25.25 6.51 4.45
CA LEU A 383 -24.02 6.20 3.71
C LEU A 383 -24.16 4.98 2.81
N ARG A 384 -23.42 5.02 1.69
CA ARG A 384 -23.31 3.91 0.74
C ARG A 384 -22.01 3.23 1.05
N LEU A 385 -22.10 2.12 1.75
CA LEU A 385 -20.92 1.39 2.16
C LEU A 385 -20.76 0.14 1.32
N HIS A 386 -19.55 -0.37 1.26
CA HIS A 386 -19.16 -1.50 0.45
C HIS A 386 -18.31 -2.45 1.30
N ARG A 387 -18.40 -3.76 1.02
CA ARG A 387 -17.56 -4.79 1.65
C ARG A 387 -17.38 -5.93 0.67
N GLY A 388 -16.15 -6.40 0.50
CA GLY A 388 -15.88 -7.65 -0.21
C GLY A 388 -15.55 -8.75 0.77
N THR A 389 -15.96 -9.97 0.46
CA THR A 389 -15.59 -11.16 1.21
C THR A 389 -15.58 -12.40 0.30
N ALA A 390 -14.96 -13.48 0.79
CA ALA A 390 -14.97 -14.76 0.12
C ALA A 390 -16.39 -15.30 0.04
N TYR A 391 -16.75 -15.83 -1.13
CA TYR A 391 -18.09 -16.34 -1.39
C TYR A 391 -18.51 -17.45 -0.43
N VAL A 392 -17.57 -18.35 -0.12
CA VAL A 392 -17.78 -19.49 0.80
C VAL A 392 -18.09 -19.06 2.24
N GLU A 393 -17.76 -17.83 2.63
CA GLU A 393 -18.13 -17.29 3.95
C GLU A 393 -19.59 -16.84 4.02
N VAL A 394 -20.24 -16.64 2.87
CA VAL A 394 -21.56 -16.01 2.79
C VAL A 394 -22.62 -16.96 2.26
N PHE A 395 -22.32 -17.70 1.18
CA PHE A 395 -23.29 -18.54 0.52
C PHE A 395 -22.72 -19.94 0.22
N PRO A 396 -23.54 -20.99 0.37
CA PRO A 396 -23.09 -22.36 0.06
C PRO A 396 -23.00 -22.64 -1.45
N SER A 397 -23.71 -21.88 -2.29
CA SER A 397 -23.69 -22.00 -3.76
C SER A 397 -24.20 -20.72 -4.44
N VAL A 398 -23.94 -20.57 -5.75
CA VAL A 398 -24.48 -19.48 -6.61
C VAL A 398 -26.00 -19.47 -6.58
N GLU A 399 -26.63 -20.62 -6.69
CA GLU A 399 -28.09 -20.73 -6.66
C GLU A 399 -28.69 -20.30 -5.32
N ALA A 400 -28.05 -20.66 -4.20
CA ALA A 400 -28.47 -20.21 -2.87
C ALA A 400 -28.35 -18.68 -2.72
N ALA A 401 -27.32 -18.07 -3.29
CA ALA A 401 -27.20 -16.60 -3.29
C ALA A 401 -28.32 -15.95 -4.10
N LEU A 402 -28.61 -16.44 -5.30
CA LEU A 402 -29.69 -15.89 -6.14
C LEU A 402 -31.07 -16.02 -5.48
N GLN A 403 -31.26 -17.01 -4.61
CA GLN A 403 -32.48 -17.19 -3.82
C GLN A 403 -32.48 -16.45 -2.48
N ALA A 404 -31.35 -15.83 -2.08
CA ALA A 404 -31.22 -15.20 -0.77
C ALA A 404 -31.93 -13.83 -0.66
N LYS A 405 -32.58 -13.36 -1.72
CA LYS A 405 -33.37 -12.12 -1.69
C LYS A 405 -34.46 -12.20 -0.62
N GLY A 406 -34.49 -11.21 0.27
CA GLY A 406 -35.38 -11.14 1.42
C GLY A 406 -34.83 -11.80 2.70
N ALA A 407 -33.76 -12.59 2.61
CA ALA A 407 -33.13 -13.20 3.78
C ALA A 407 -32.39 -12.17 4.65
N VAL A 408 -32.12 -12.53 5.90
CA VAL A 408 -31.27 -11.76 6.81
C VAL A 408 -29.90 -12.41 6.87
N TYR A 409 -28.89 -11.66 6.45
CA TYR A 409 -27.48 -11.98 6.63
C TYR A 409 -26.99 -11.44 7.98
N VAL A 410 -26.20 -12.23 8.69
CA VAL A 410 -25.58 -11.89 9.98
C VAL A 410 -24.10 -12.24 9.90
N ASP A 411 -23.22 -11.31 10.28
CA ASP A 411 -21.79 -11.59 10.50
C ASP A 411 -21.56 -11.63 12.01
N ASP A 412 -21.12 -12.79 12.52
CA ASP A 412 -20.84 -12.97 13.94
C ASP A 412 -19.56 -12.22 14.38
N GLY A 413 -18.72 -11.80 13.43
CA GLY A 413 -17.62 -10.88 13.64
C GLY A 413 -18.02 -9.42 13.47
N TYR A 414 -17.10 -8.51 13.77
CA TYR A 414 -17.27 -7.10 13.45
C TYR A 414 -17.33 -6.89 11.94
N PHE A 415 -18.27 -6.06 11.50
CA PHE A 415 -18.58 -5.93 10.09
C PHE A 415 -17.95 -4.64 9.52
N SER A 416 -16.70 -4.76 9.08
CA SER A 416 -15.93 -3.68 8.44
C SER A 416 -16.40 -3.36 7.02
N THR A 417 -16.51 -2.08 6.70
CA THR A 417 -17.03 -1.56 5.44
C THR A 417 -16.26 -0.32 4.99
N THR A 418 -16.33 0.03 3.71
CA THR A 418 -15.65 1.19 3.11
C THR A 418 -16.60 2.02 2.26
N LEU A 419 -16.39 3.34 2.17
CA LEU A 419 -17.08 4.19 1.18
C LEU A 419 -16.62 3.91 -0.27
N GLN A 420 -15.53 3.16 -0.46
CA GLN A 420 -14.92 2.91 -1.76
C GLN A 420 -15.25 1.52 -2.27
N ARG A 421 -16.09 1.45 -3.31
CA ARG A 421 -16.44 0.19 -3.95
C ARG A 421 -15.23 -0.59 -4.48
N SER A 422 -14.27 0.10 -5.10
CA SER A 422 -13.04 -0.51 -5.62
C SER A 422 -12.23 -1.23 -4.53
N THR A 423 -12.19 -0.65 -3.34
CA THR A 423 -11.50 -1.24 -2.18
C THR A 423 -12.21 -2.53 -1.74
N ALA A 424 -13.55 -2.52 -1.69
CA ALA A 424 -14.34 -3.71 -1.40
C ALA A 424 -14.17 -4.81 -2.45
N GLU A 425 -14.16 -4.48 -3.74
CA GLU A 425 -13.95 -5.47 -4.83
C GLU A 425 -12.61 -6.21 -4.65
N VAL A 426 -11.54 -5.47 -4.35
CA VAL A 426 -10.21 -6.04 -4.08
C VAL A 426 -10.22 -6.94 -2.84
N TYR A 427 -10.90 -6.55 -1.77
CA TYR A 427 -11.06 -7.41 -0.59
C TYR A 427 -11.77 -8.72 -0.92
N GLY A 428 -12.82 -8.65 -1.74
CA GLY A 428 -13.56 -9.82 -2.21
C GLY A 428 -12.65 -10.76 -2.98
N GLU A 429 -11.91 -10.25 -3.97
CA GLU A 429 -10.95 -11.04 -4.75
C GLU A 429 -9.83 -11.62 -3.87
N ALA A 430 -9.23 -10.81 -2.98
CA ALA A 430 -8.13 -11.23 -2.13
C ALA A 430 -8.52 -12.33 -1.11
N ALA A 431 -9.77 -12.34 -0.65
CA ALA A 431 -10.27 -13.35 0.29
C ALA A 431 -10.41 -14.75 -0.36
N THR A 432 -10.45 -14.85 -1.70
CA THR A 432 -10.86 -16.06 -2.44
C THR A 432 -9.72 -16.97 -2.95
N ARG A 433 -8.55 -17.06 -2.29
CA ARG A 433 -7.41 -17.89 -2.79
C ARG A 433 -7.84 -19.28 -3.34
N PRO A 434 -7.27 -19.83 -4.45
CA PRO A 434 -7.14 -19.34 -5.84
C PRO A 434 -8.52 -19.14 -6.52
N PRO A 435 -8.62 -18.38 -7.64
CA PRO A 435 -9.81 -17.58 -7.98
C PRO A 435 -11.11 -18.38 -7.89
N ALA A 436 -11.83 -18.12 -6.81
CA ALA A 436 -13.21 -18.52 -6.60
C ALA A 436 -14.09 -17.26 -6.75
N PRO A 437 -15.39 -17.41 -7.02
CA PRO A 437 -16.29 -16.26 -7.05
C PRO A 437 -16.19 -15.46 -5.74
N ALA A 438 -16.33 -14.13 -5.81
CA ALA A 438 -16.34 -13.23 -4.65
C ALA A 438 -17.75 -12.73 -4.36
N VAL A 439 -17.98 -12.24 -3.15
CA VAL A 439 -19.21 -11.49 -2.80
C VAL A 439 -18.82 -10.04 -2.55
N VAL A 440 -19.45 -9.12 -3.29
CA VAL A 440 -19.32 -7.68 -3.05
C VAL A 440 -20.65 -7.16 -2.56
N PHE A 441 -20.67 -6.67 -1.33
CA PHE A 441 -21.83 -6.00 -0.76
C PHE A 441 -21.87 -4.53 -1.15
N THR A 442 -23.07 -4.02 -1.42
CA THR A 442 -23.39 -2.59 -1.36
C THR A 442 -24.47 -2.38 -0.33
N ILE A 443 -24.27 -1.42 0.54
CA ILE A 443 -24.95 -1.37 1.84
C ILE A 443 -25.54 0.02 2.00
N ARG A 444 -26.85 0.07 2.29
CA ARG A 444 -27.58 1.30 2.59
C ARG A 444 -27.59 1.52 4.09
N ALA A 445 -26.48 1.98 4.63
CA ALA A 445 -26.39 2.25 6.05
C ALA A 445 -27.11 3.56 6.40
N ARG A 446 -27.81 3.58 7.53
CA ARG A 446 -28.63 4.69 7.99
C ARG A 446 -27.94 5.49 9.07
N ALA A 447 -28.17 6.80 9.09
CA ALA A 447 -27.78 7.67 10.19
C ALA A 447 -28.27 7.09 11.54
N GLY A 448 -27.46 7.22 12.59
CA GLY A 448 -27.79 6.73 13.94
C GLY A 448 -27.54 5.23 14.17
N MET A 449 -27.16 4.45 13.16
CA MET A 449 -26.67 3.09 13.38
C MET A 449 -25.38 3.11 14.20
N ALA A 450 -25.20 2.11 15.08
CA ALA A 450 -23.93 1.94 15.78
C ALA A 450 -22.85 1.54 14.77
N ALA A 451 -21.83 2.37 14.62
CA ALA A 451 -20.68 2.09 13.77
C ALA A 451 -19.52 3.01 14.15
N ALA A 452 -18.36 2.42 14.43
CA ALA A 452 -17.16 3.20 14.71
C ALA A 452 -16.41 3.51 13.41
N PRO A 453 -15.95 4.75 13.19
CA PRO A 453 -15.17 5.07 12.02
C PRO A 453 -13.75 4.48 12.13
N GLY A 454 -13.39 3.66 11.15
CA GLY A 454 -12.14 2.89 11.09
C GLY A 454 -10.96 3.69 10.53
N THR A 455 -10.29 3.18 9.49
CA THR A 455 -9.10 3.86 8.94
C THR A 455 -9.40 4.94 7.89
N ASP A 456 -8.59 6.02 7.90
CA ASP A 456 -8.72 7.16 6.98
C ASP A 456 -8.41 6.85 5.52
N TYR A 457 -7.69 5.76 5.25
CA TYR A 457 -7.29 5.39 3.88
C TYR A 457 -8.25 4.41 3.22
N GLU A 458 -9.02 3.64 4.01
CA GLU A 458 -10.16 2.85 3.50
C GLU A 458 -11.47 3.61 3.63
N VAL A 459 -11.46 4.76 4.30
CA VAL A 459 -12.68 5.53 4.61
C VAL A 459 -13.69 4.61 5.30
N GLU A 460 -13.20 3.86 6.29
CA GLU A 460 -13.87 2.68 6.82
C GLU A 460 -14.91 3.01 7.92
N TYR A 461 -15.98 2.22 7.99
CA TYR A 461 -16.84 2.10 9.17
C TYR A 461 -16.97 0.64 9.62
N VAL A 462 -16.83 0.42 10.93
CA VAL A 462 -16.92 -0.89 11.58
C VAL A 462 -18.23 -0.97 12.34
N PHE A 463 -19.11 -1.87 11.90
CA PHE A 463 -20.37 -2.17 12.58
C PHE A 463 -20.17 -3.23 13.67
N PRO A 464 -21.08 -3.28 14.67
CA PRO A 464 -20.95 -4.22 15.76
C PRO A 464 -21.03 -5.66 15.25
N ARG A 465 -20.44 -6.57 16.03
CA ARG A 465 -20.62 -8.01 15.82
C ARG A 465 -22.08 -8.41 15.92
N GLY A 466 -22.49 -9.40 15.13
CA GLY A 466 -23.89 -9.83 15.03
C GLY A 466 -24.80 -8.82 14.31
N GLN A 467 -24.23 -7.85 13.58
CA GLN A 467 -25.03 -6.90 12.79
C GLN A 467 -25.87 -7.65 11.76
N ARG A 468 -27.16 -7.32 11.72
CA ARG A 468 -28.16 -7.95 10.87
C ARG A 468 -28.43 -7.08 9.64
N TRP A 469 -28.42 -7.70 8.47
CA TRP A 469 -28.61 -7.05 7.18
C TRP A 469 -29.65 -7.79 6.36
N ARG A 470 -30.70 -7.10 5.88
CA ARG A 470 -31.66 -7.67 4.93
C ARG A 470 -31.07 -7.61 3.53
N ILE A 471 -31.11 -8.74 2.82
CA ILE A 471 -30.71 -8.83 1.42
C ILE A 471 -31.86 -8.31 0.55
N LEU A 472 -31.66 -7.17 -0.09
CA LEU A 472 -32.64 -6.56 -0.99
C LEU A 472 -32.57 -7.11 -2.40
N ASP A 473 -31.37 -7.44 -2.86
CA ASP A 473 -31.13 -7.91 -4.21
C ASP A 473 -29.81 -8.67 -4.28
N VAL A 474 -29.74 -9.64 -5.19
CA VAL A 474 -28.51 -10.38 -5.51
C VAL A 474 -28.39 -10.43 -7.02
N GLN A 475 -27.26 -9.97 -7.53
CA GLN A 475 -26.98 -9.89 -8.96
C GLN A 475 -25.74 -10.72 -9.27
N PRO A 476 -25.81 -11.68 -10.20
CA PRO A 476 -24.63 -12.36 -10.68
C PRO A 476 -23.74 -11.39 -11.47
N VAL A 477 -22.45 -11.56 -11.34
CA VAL A 477 -21.39 -10.87 -12.09
C VAL A 477 -20.61 -11.91 -12.88
N ASP A 478 -19.84 -11.47 -13.88
CA ASP A 478 -18.92 -12.33 -14.62
C ASP A 478 -17.99 -13.10 -13.66
N ASP A 479 -17.52 -14.27 -14.09
CA ASP A 479 -16.65 -15.18 -13.31
C ASP A 479 -17.30 -15.77 -12.03
N GLY A 480 -18.62 -15.72 -11.93
CA GLY A 480 -19.42 -16.38 -10.88
C GLY A 480 -19.54 -15.57 -9.58
N ALA A 481 -18.91 -14.40 -9.50
CA ALA A 481 -19.06 -13.49 -8.37
C ALA A 481 -20.50 -12.98 -8.25
N VAL A 482 -20.89 -12.51 -7.07
CA VAL A 482 -22.22 -11.92 -6.85
C VAL A 482 -22.11 -10.56 -6.18
N HIS A 483 -22.91 -9.62 -6.66
CA HIS A 483 -23.13 -8.33 -6.05
C HIS A 483 -24.41 -8.40 -5.22
N VAL A 484 -24.32 -8.04 -3.94
CA VAL A 484 -25.43 -8.16 -2.99
C VAL A 484 -25.78 -6.78 -2.44
N LEU A 485 -27.04 -6.40 -2.55
CA LEU A 485 -27.56 -5.16 -1.99
C LEU A 485 -28.12 -5.44 -0.58
N LEU A 486 -27.61 -4.72 0.41
CA LEU A 486 -28.00 -4.83 1.82
C LEU A 486 -28.65 -3.55 2.33
N GLU A 487 -29.56 -3.72 3.27
CA GLU A 487 -30.04 -2.67 4.18
C GLU A 487 -30.11 -3.21 5.62
N PRO A 488 -30.19 -2.36 6.65
CA PRO A 488 -30.41 -2.79 8.03
C PRO A 488 -31.68 -3.64 8.14
N ALA A 489 -31.59 -4.81 8.78
CA ALA A 489 -32.70 -5.75 8.92
C ALA A 489 -33.72 -5.34 9.97
#